data_AF-A0A2J6SUV9-F1
#
_entry.id   AF-A0A2J6SUV9-F1
#
_cell.length_a   1.000
_cell.length_b   1.000
_cell.length_c   1.000
_cell.angle_alpha   90.00
_cell.angle_beta   90.00
_cell.angle_gamma   90.00
#
_symmetry.space_group_name_H-M   'P 1'
#
loop_
_entity.id
_entity.type
_entity.pdbx_description
1 polymer ?
#
loop_
_entity_poly.entity_id
_entity_poly.type
_entity_poly.pdbx_seq_one_letter_code
_entity_poly.pdbx_strand_id
1 'polypeptide(L)'
;MSSPELSARLRYLNDSAHLLANTAPSTSRQLRSRCDVLMSENDLGPSDAHRQDACGACGTIMVLGWAGTMKTGPQPSRRRKPRPDGQAIKQTKALIYECKTCHRKTRFPLSEPPPATRYKKASSNSKKRAKARKRGGLEALLTAKKAGPEASGFGLDLMDFMKKS
;
A
#
# COMPACT_ATOMS: atom_id res chain seq x y z
N MET A 1 -9.18 27.93 18.53
CA MET A 1 -10.31 27.04 18.25
C MET A 1 -10.96 27.54 16.98
N SER A 2 -10.99 26.74 15.92
CA SER A 2 -11.59 27.17 14.65
C SER A 2 -13.10 27.38 14.81
N SER A 3 -13.62 28.48 14.27
CA SER A 3 -15.06 28.73 14.21
C SER A 3 -15.76 27.66 13.37
N PRO A 4 -17.00 27.24 13.71
CA PRO A 4 -17.77 26.30 12.89
C PRO A 4 -17.96 26.81 11.45
N GLU A 5 -18.13 28.12 11.26
CA GLU A 5 -18.24 28.74 9.94
C GLU A 5 -16.95 28.59 9.12
N LEU A 6 -15.79 28.80 9.77
CA LEU A 6 -14.48 28.67 9.13
C LEU A 6 -14.24 27.23 8.67
N SER A 7 -14.54 26.24 9.53
CA SER A 7 -14.40 24.84 9.15
C SER A 7 -15.33 24.44 8.01
N ALA A 8 -16.58 24.93 8.00
CA ALA A 8 -17.51 24.73 6.89
C ALA A 8 -16.97 25.32 5.57
N ARG A 9 -16.41 26.54 5.62
CA ARG A 9 -15.81 27.20 4.46
C ARG A 9 -14.59 26.46 3.90
N LEU A 10 -13.71 25.97 4.78
CA LEU A 10 -12.53 25.20 4.36
C LEU A 10 -12.93 23.90 3.66
N ARG A 11 -13.92 23.18 4.20
CA ARG A 11 -14.48 21.97 3.55
C ARG A 11 -15.08 22.31 2.19
N TYR A 12 -15.93 23.34 2.12
CA TYR A 12 -16.55 23.74 0.86
C TYR A 12 -15.51 24.06 -0.23
N LEU A 13 -14.47 24.83 0.10
CA LEU A 13 -13.41 25.16 -0.83
C LEU A 13 -12.62 23.92 -1.26
N ASN A 14 -12.35 23.02 -0.32
CA ASN A 14 -11.66 21.77 -0.60
C ASN A 14 -12.46 20.88 -1.55
N ASP A 15 -13.72 20.61 -1.20
CA ASP A 15 -14.58 19.69 -1.94
C ASP A 15 -14.87 20.23 -3.34
N SER A 16 -15.14 21.54 -3.45
CA SER A 16 -15.32 22.21 -4.74
C SER A 16 -14.06 22.14 -5.61
N ALA A 17 -12.87 22.25 -5.01
CA ALA A 17 -11.62 22.10 -5.76
C ALA A 17 -11.46 20.67 -6.31
N HIS A 18 -11.82 19.65 -5.53
CA HIS A 18 -11.77 18.26 -5.99
C HIS A 18 -12.81 17.98 -7.08
N LEU A 19 -14.03 18.49 -6.97
CA LEU A 19 -15.09 18.34 -7.98
C LEU A 19 -14.68 18.95 -9.34
N LEU A 20 -14.00 20.09 -9.31
CA LEU A 20 -13.59 20.82 -10.52
C LEU A 20 -12.22 20.40 -11.06
N ALA A 21 -11.52 19.45 -10.42
CA ALA A 21 -10.13 19.12 -10.74
C ALA A 21 -9.92 18.72 -12.21
N ASN A 22 -10.89 18.03 -12.79
CA ASN A 22 -10.80 17.51 -14.16
C ASN A 22 -11.43 18.46 -15.19
N THR A 23 -12.57 19.08 -14.85
CA THR A 23 -13.35 19.91 -15.79
C THR A 23 -12.89 21.37 -15.84
N ALA A 24 -12.35 21.90 -14.74
CA ALA A 24 -11.88 23.27 -14.63
C ALA A 24 -10.61 23.35 -13.75
N PRO A 25 -9.46 22.85 -14.23
CA PRO A 25 -8.24 22.69 -13.43
C PRO A 25 -7.68 24.03 -12.90
N SER A 26 -7.86 25.13 -13.63
CA SER A 26 -7.47 26.47 -13.16
C SER A 26 -8.32 26.95 -11.99
N THR A 27 -9.63 26.71 -12.04
CA THR A 27 -10.57 27.07 -10.96
C THR A 27 -10.35 26.21 -9.72
N SER A 28 -10.20 24.90 -9.92
CA SER A 28 -9.82 23.96 -8.85
C SER A 28 -8.57 24.43 -8.11
N ARG A 29 -7.53 24.83 -8.85
CA ARG A 29 -6.29 25.37 -8.30
C ARG A 29 -6.52 26.62 -7.45
N GLN A 30 -7.30 27.57 -7.95
CA GLN A 30 -7.60 28.82 -7.24
C GLN A 30 -8.32 28.55 -5.91
N LEU A 31 -9.34 27.69 -5.93
CA LEU A 31 -10.09 27.31 -4.73
C LEU A 31 -9.20 26.64 -3.70
N ARG A 32 -8.33 25.73 -4.15
CA ARG A 32 -7.38 25.04 -3.29
C ARG A 32 -6.34 25.97 -2.69
N SER A 33 -5.77 26.86 -3.50
CA SER A 33 -4.83 27.88 -3.02
C SER A 33 -5.49 28.80 -1.98
N ARG A 34 -6.75 29.18 -2.19
CA ARG A 34 -7.50 29.98 -1.21
C ARG A 34 -7.74 29.21 0.10
N CYS A 35 -8.01 27.91 0.01
CA CYS A 35 -8.13 27.05 1.19
C CYS A 35 -6.81 27.02 1.98
N ASP A 36 -5.67 26.80 1.30
CA ASP A 36 -4.33 26.78 1.91
C ASP A 36 -3.98 28.11 2.62
N VAL A 37 -4.27 29.24 1.97
CA VAL A 37 -4.08 30.58 2.56
C VAL A 37 -4.92 30.74 3.82
N LEU A 38 -6.22 30.42 3.76
CA LEU A 38 -7.12 30.54 4.92
C LEU A 38 -6.70 29.64 6.09
N MET A 39 -6.21 28.43 5.83
CA MET A 39 -5.67 27.58 6.89
C MET A 39 -4.41 28.20 7.51
N SER A 40 -3.52 28.76 6.70
CA SER A 40 -2.29 29.40 7.19
C SER A 40 -2.57 30.66 8.02
N GLU A 41 -3.53 31.50 7.60
CA GLU A 41 -3.95 32.71 8.33
C GLU A 41 -4.57 32.40 9.70
N ASN A 42 -5.06 31.18 9.89
CA ASN A 42 -5.71 30.73 11.12
C ASN A 42 -4.85 29.74 11.92
N ASP A 43 -3.55 29.65 11.61
CA ASP A 43 -2.57 28.76 12.24
C ASP A 43 -2.97 27.27 12.23
N LEU A 44 -3.77 26.87 11.24
CA LEU A 44 -4.15 25.49 11.03
C LEU A 44 -3.08 24.80 10.19
N GLY A 45 -2.21 24.05 10.85
CA GLY A 45 -1.20 23.25 10.18
C GLY A 45 -1.84 22.21 9.24
N PRO A 46 -1.48 22.17 7.94
CA PRO A 46 -2.04 21.19 7.02
C PRO A 46 -1.57 19.79 7.40
N SER A 47 -2.52 18.86 7.54
CA SER A 47 -2.28 17.44 7.83
C SER A 47 -1.47 16.79 6.71
N ASP A 48 -0.83 15.65 7.01
CA ASP A 48 -0.06 14.92 5.99
C ASP A 48 -0.94 14.45 4.82
N ALA A 49 -2.20 14.09 5.09
CA ALA A 49 -3.19 13.78 4.06
C ALA A 49 -3.42 15.00 3.15
N HIS A 50 -3.67 16.17 3.74
CA HIS A 50 -3.87 17.41 2.98
C HIS A 50 -2.67 17.75 2.10
N ARG A 51 -1.44 17.52 2.59
CA ARG A 51 -0.21 17.71 1.83
C ARG A 51 -0.04 16.71 0.69
N GLN A 52 -0.70 15.55 0.76
CA GLN A 52 -0.69 14.49 -0.25
C GLN A 52 -1.79 14.65 -1.31
N ASP A 53 -2.78 15.49 -1.05
CA ASP A 53 -3.93 15.69 -1.95
C ASP A 53 -3.72 16.80 -2.98
N ALA A 54 -2.89 17.82 -2.67
CA ALA A 54 -2.63 18.94 -3.58
C ALA A 54 -1.19 19.46 -3.52
N CYS A 55 -0.76 20.08 -4.62
CA CYS A 55 0.52 20.77 -4.70
C CYS A 55 0.53 22.02 -3.82
N GLY A 56 1.28 22.01 -2.72
CA GLY A 56 1.44 23.18 -1.82
C GLY A 56 2.19 24.39 -2.41
N ALA A 57 2.35 24.48 -3.73
CA ALA A 57 2.88 25.66 -4.42
C ALA A 57 1.78 26.44 -5.10
N CYS A 58 1.01 25.71 -5.91
CA CYS A 58 0.06 26.30 -6.83
C CYS A 58 -1.35 25.87 -6.49
N GLY A 59 -1.57 24.76 -5.77
CA GLY A 59 -2.89 24.22 -5.44
C GLY A 59 -3.40 23.17 -6.42
N THR A 60 -2.62 22.74 -7.42
CA THR A 60 -3.05 21.66 -8.34
C THR A 60 -3.29 20.36 -7.56
N ILE A 61 -4.50 19.80 -7.65
CA ILE A 61 -4.85 18.50 -7.06
C ILE A 61 -3.95 17.40 -7.62
N MET A 62 -3.39 16.57 -6.75
CA MET A 62 -2.41 15.54 -7.10
C MET A 62 -3.09 14.23 -7.50
N VAL A 63 -3.66 14.20 -8.70
CA VAL A 63 -4.12 12.96 -9.33
C VAL A 63 -2.92 12.27 -9.99
N LEU A 64 -2.55 11.09 -9.47
CA LEU A 64 -1.38 10.33 -9.93
C LEU A 64 -1.49 10.01 -11.43
N GLY A 65 -0.45 10.38 -12.19
CA GLY A 65 -0.39 10.18 -13.64
C GLY A 65 -0.95 11.34 -14.47
N TRP A 66 -1.86 12.16 -13.93
CA TRP A 66 -2.46 13.28 -14.66
C TRP A 66 -1.73 14.59 -14.33
N ALA A 67 -1.85 15.06 -13.09
CA ALA A 67 -1.41 16.38 -12.65
C ALA A 67 0.10 16.50 -12.38
N GLY A 68 0.82 15.38 -12.38
CA GLY A 68 2.24 15.34 -12.05
C GLY A 68 2.93 14.03 -12.43
N THR A 69 4.23 13.97 -12.18
CA THR A 69 5.03 12.74 -12.29
C THR A 69 5.45 12.27 -10.91
N MET A 70 5.59 10.95 -10.73
CA MET A 70 6.00 10.33 -9.47
C MET A 70 7.26 9.51 -9.69
N LYS A 71 8.24 9.68 -8.81
CA LYS A 71 9.48 8.88 -8.79
C LYS A 71 9.79 8.47 -7.36
N THR A 72 10.28 7.25 -7.15
CA THR A 72 10.87 6.88 -5.86
C THR A 72 12.33 7.28 -5.84
N GLY A 73 12.76 7.94 -4.77
CA GLY A 73 14.17 8.29 -4.57
C GLY A 73 14.61 8.13 -3.12
N PRO A 74 15.91 8.29 -2.84
CA PRO A 74 16.41 8.30 -1.48
C PRO A 74 15.82 9.51 -0.71
N GLN A 75 15.43 9.30 0.54
CA GLN A 75 15.09 10.39 1.44
C GLN A 75 16.39 11.15 1.76
N PRO A 76 16.46 12.48 1.56
CA PRO A 76 17.61 13.24 2.01
C PRO A 76 17.71 13.10 3.52
N SER A 77 18.93 12.89 4.04
CA SER A 77 19.18 12.98 5.47
C SER A 77 18.90 14.42 5.90
N ARG A 78 17.68 14.70 6.39
CA ARG A 78 17.47 15.90 7.21
C ARG A 78 18.54 15.81 8.30
N ARG A 79 19.33 16.87 8.47
CA ARG A 79 20.31 17.02 9.57
C ARG A 79 19.61 16.69 10.89
N ARG A 80 19.60 15.42 11.28
CA ARG A 80 19.14 14.99 12.58
C ARG A 80 20.30 15.27 13.52
N LYS A 81 20.00 15.80 14.70
CA LYS A 81 20.93 15.74 15.82
C LYS A 81 21.47 14.31 15.92
N PRO A 82 22.78 14.12 16.18
CA PRO A 82 23.35 12.78 16.29
C PRO A 82 22.51 11.99 17.30
N ARG A 83 21.96 10.86 16.85
CA ARG A 83 21.38 9.89 17.77
C ARG A 83 22.56 9.18 18.44
N PRO A 84 22.59 9.05 19.77
CA PRO A 84 23.49 8.10 20.37
C PRO A 84 23.08 6.70 19.89
N ASP A 85 24.09 5.89 19.61
CA ASP A 85 24.03 4.43 19.45
C ASP A 85 23.67 3.88 18.06
N GLY A 86 24.70 3.76 17.23
CA GLY A 86 25.12 2.49 16.57
C GLY A 86 24.17 1.79 15.59
N GLN A 87 22.96 2.29 15.36
CA GLN A 87 22.02 1.68 14.42
C GLN A 87 22.33 2.12 13.00
N ALA A 88 22.77 1.17 12.17
CA ALA A 88 22.99 1.38 10.75
C ALA A 88 21.78 2.10 10.13
N ILE A 89 22.03 3.29 9.55
CA ILE A 89 21.00 4.13 8.94
C ILE A 89 20.47 3.41 7.72
N LYS A 90 19.36 2.68 7.87
CA LYS A 90 18.60 2.16 6.73
C LYS A 90 18.11 3.36 5.91
N GLN A 91 18.51 3.42 4.65
CA GLN A 91 18.08 4.46 3.72
C GLN A 91 16.56 4.37 3.54
N THR A 92 15.84 5.33 4.12
CA THR A 92 14.41 5.49 3.93
C THR A 92 14.13 6.00 2.52
N LYS A 93 13.16 5.39 1.82
CA LYS A 93 12.74 5.83 0.49
C LYS A 93 11.73 6.97 0.61
N ALA A 94 11.67 7.84 -0.39
CA ALA A 94 10.68 8.90 -0.49
C ALA A 94 10.01 8.87 -1.86
N LEU A 95 8.71 9.12 -1.89
CA LEU A 95 7.95 9.36 -3.11
C LEU A 95 8.12 10.84 -3.48
N ILE A 96 8.72 11.10 -4.65
CA ILE A 96 8.97 12.43 -5.18
C ILE A 96 7.91 12.72 -6.24
N TYR A 97 7.01 13.62 -5.92
CA TYR A 97 6.03 14.17 -6.84
C TYR A 97 6.58 15.42 -7.52
N GLU A 98 6.43 15.54 -8.83
CA GLU A 98 6.72 16.74 -9.59
C GLU A 98 5.44 17.25 -10.26
N CYS A 99 5.00 18.44 -9.86
CA CYS A 99 3.81 19.06 -10.43
C CYS A 99 4.04 19.49 -11.88
N LYS A 100 3.18 19.10 -12.81
CA LYS A 100 3.31 19.53 -14.22
C LYS A 100 2.93 20.99 -14.47
N THR A 101 2.26 21.64 -13.51
CA THR A 101 1.87 23.05 -13.67
C THR A 101 2.96 24.02 -13.25
N CYS A 102 3.54 23.80 -12.06
CA CYS A 102 4.50 24.73 -11.46
C CYS A 102 5.90 24.14 -11.29
N HIS A 103 6.08 22.86 -11.65
CA HIS A 103 7.34 22.12 -11.54
C HIS A 103 7.90 21.99 -10.12
N ARG A 104 7.15 22.39 -9.07
CA ARG A 104 7.57 22.17 -7.69
C ARG A 104 7.60 20.67 -7.40
N LYS A 105 8.71 20.24 -6.79
CA LYS A 105 8.91 18.88 -6.31
C LYS A 105 8.48 18.76 -4.85
N THR A 106 7.56 17.85 -4.56
CA THR A 106 7.11 17.50 -3.21
C THR A 106 7.64 16.12 -2.86
N ARG A 107 8.12 15.92 -1.63
CA ARG A 107 8.66 14.63 -1.17
C ARG A 107 7.81 14.08 -0.04
N PHE A 108 7.19 12.92 -0.25
CA PHE A 108 6.46 12.19 0.76
C PHE A 108 7.36 11.10 1.34
N PRO A 109 7.61 11.09 2.67
CA PRO A 109 8.35 10.00 3.29
C PRO A 109 7.56 8.70 3.13
N LEU A 110 8.21 7.63 2.66
CA LEU A 110 7.62 6.30 2.68
C LEU A 110 8.05 5.63 3.98
N SER A 111 7.08 5.26 4.82
CA SER A 111 7.35 4.46 6.02
C SER A 111 7.90 3.10 5.61
N GLU A 112 8.88 2.59 6.37
CA GLU A 112 9.38 1.22 6.17
C GLU A 112 8.21 0.26 6.44
N PRO A 113 7.88 -0.65 5.51
CA PRO A 113 6.84 -1.64 5.78
C PRO A 113 7.27 -2.45 7.01
N PRO A 114 6.32 -2.83 7.89
CA PRO A 114 6.65 -3.67 9.03
C PRO A 114 7.35 -4.95 8.54
N PRO A 115 8.32 -5.49 9.31
CA PRO A 115 9.04 -6.68 8.90
C PRO A 115 8.02 -7.79 8.62
N ALA A 116 8.04 -8.33 7.40
CA ALA A 116 7.14 -9.39 7.00
C ALA A 116 7.34 -10.59 7.94
N THR A 117 6.36 -10.85 8.80
CA THR A 117 6.34 -12.04 9.64
C THR A 117 6.11 -13.24 8.72
N ARG A 118 7.18 -13.96 8.37
CA ARG A 118 7.02 -15.26 7.73
C ARG A 118 6.31 -16.16 8.73
N TYR A 119 5.05 -16.49 8.47
CA TYR A 119 4.36 -17.54 9.19
C TYR A 119 5.19 -18.82 9.03
N LYS A 120 5.87 -19.26 10.09
CA LYS A 120 6.59 -20.53 10.08
C LYS A 120 5.53 -21.61 9.95
N LYS A 121 5.30 -22.13 8.74
CA LYS A 121 4.57 -23.39 8.58
C LYS A 121 5.30 -24.42 9.42
N ALA A 122 4.63 -24.95 10.44
CA ALA A 122 5.17 -26.03 11.25
C ALA A 122 5.60 -27.15 10.30
N SER A 123 6.91 -27.38 10.19
CA SER A 123 7.47 -28.48 9.44
C SER A 123 6.99 -29.77 10.13
N SER A 124 5.93 -30.38 9.61
CA SER A 124 5.52 -31.74 9.98
C SER A 124 6.61 -32.71 9.51
N ASN A 125 7.62 -32.91 10.34
CA ASN A 125 8.56 -34.04 10.38
C ASN A 125 8.74 -34.86 9.08
N SER A 126 9.06 -34.21 7.94
CA SER A 126 9.21 -34.91 6.64
C SER A 126 10.53 -35.70 6.57
N LYS A 127 11.41 -35.56 7.57
CA LYS A 127 12.66 -36.33 7.69
C LYS A 127 12.44 -37.77 8.16
N LYS A 128 11.31 -38.12 8.81
CA LYS A 128 11.00 -39.51 9.14
C LYS A 128 10.39 -40.30 7.97
N ARG A 129 9.78 -39.62 6.99
CA ARG A 129 9.12 -40.26 5.83
C ARG A 129 10.03 -40.45 4.62
N ALA A 130 11.21 -39.82 4.59
CA ALA A 130 12.23 -40.09 3.57
C ALA A 130 12.98 -41.42 3.80
N LYS A 131 13.01 -41.94 5.03
CA LYS A 131 13.74 -43.20 5.33
C LYS A 131 12.91 -44.47 5.03
N ALA A 132 11.58 -44.37 5.01
CA ALA A 132 10.68 -45.48 4.65
C ALA A 132 10.56 -45.70 3.13
N ARG A 133 10.90 -44.71 2.29
CA ARG A 133 10.83 -44.81 0.81
C ARG A 133 12.03 -45.49 0.14
N LYS A 134 13.03 -45.94 0.91
CA LYS A 134 14.19 -46.67 0.38
C LYS A 134 14.02 -48.21 0.36
N ARG A 135 12.89 -48.75 0.78
CA ARG A 135 12.65 -50.21 0.84
C ARG A 135 11.54 -50.74 -0.08
N GLY A 136 11.02 -49.91 -0.97
CA GLY A 136 10.01 -50.33 -1.95
C GLY A 136 10.42 -49.86 -3.34
N GLY A 137 11.34 -50.60 -3.97
CA GLY A 137 11.70 -50.37 -5.37
C GLY A 137 10.53 -50.64 -6.31
N LEU A 138 10.67 -50.19 -7.56
CA LEU A 138 9.67 -50.33 -8.62
C LEU A 138 9.20 -51.78 -8.83
N GLU A 139 10.07 -52.75 -8.56
CA GLU A 139 9.76 -54.19 -8.63
C GLU A 139 8.59 -54.58 -7.71
N ALA A 140 8.55 -54.05 -6.47
CA ALA A 140 7.49 -54.37 -5.51
C ALA A 140 6.11 -53.79 -5.92
N LEU A 141 6.10 -52.70 -6.71
CA LEU A 141 4.88 -52.09 -7.22
C LEU A 141 4.32 -52.81 -8.45
N LEU A 142 5.18 -53.48 -9.23
CA LEU A 142 4.76 -54.26 -10.39
C LEU A 142 4.11 -55.59 -9.97
N THR A 143 4.58 -56.21 -8.88
CA THR A 143 3.98 -57.44 -8.34
C THR A 143 2.61 -57.21 -7.69
N ALA A 144 2.36 -56.02 -7.13
CA ALA A 144 1.08 -55.64 -6.53
C ALA A 144 -0.05 -55.43 -7.56
N LYS A 145 0.29 -55.35 -8.87
CA LYS A 145 -0.69 -55.14 -9.95
C LYS A 145 -1.38 -56.44 -10.42
N LYS A 146 -1.12 -57.59 -9.78
CA LYS A 146 -1.64 -58.91 -10.17
C LYS A 146 -2.78 -59.45 -9.29
N ALA A 147 -3.37 -58.65 -8.42
CA ALA A 147 -4.58 -59.04 -7.68
C ALA A 147 -5.77 -58.17 -8.11
N GLY A 148 -6.86 -58.84 -8.52
CA GLY A 148 -8.18 -58.27 -8.79
C GLY A 148 -8.88 -57.75 -7.52
N PRO A 149 -10.15 -57.33 -7.65
CA PRO A 149 -10.56 -55.98 -7.27
C PRO A 149 -11.23 -55.94 -5.91
N GLU A 150 -10.64 -55.29 -4.91
CA GLU A 150 -11.37 -54.83 -3.72
C GLU A 150 -10.64 -53.58 -3.19
N ALA A 151 -10.74 -52.48 -3.94
CA ALA A 151 -10.17 -51.19 -3.52
C ALA A 151 -11.25 -50.34 -2.85
N SER A 152 -11.12 -50.22 -1.54
CA SER A 152 -11.57 -49.08 -0.74
C SER A 152 -11.33 -47.76 -1.49
N GLY A 153 -12.38 -47.17 -2.02
CA GLY A 153 -12.37 -45.84 -2.61
C GLY A 153 -12.94 -44.83 -1.62
N PHE A 154 -12.11 -43.90 -1.16
CA PHE A 154 -12.53 -42.70 -0.43
C PHE A 154 -13.65 -42.00 -1.22
N GLY A 155 -14.88 -42.11 -0.70
CA GLY A 155 -16.07 -41.50 -1.27
C GLY A 155 -16.06 -40.00 -1.08
N LEU A 156 -15.84 -39.28 -2.17
CA LEU A 156 -16.34 -37.93 -2.37
C LEU A 156 -17.03 -37.94 -3.72
N ASP A 157 -18.21 -38.55 -3.74
CA ASP A 157 -19.03 -38.66 -4.93
C ASP A 157 -19.80 -37.36 -5.16
N LEU A 158 -19.89 -36.94 -6.41
CA LEU A 158 -20.46 -35.66 -6.84
C LEU A 158 -21.95 -35.53 -6.48
N MET A 159 -22.60 -36.65 -6.18
CA MET A 159 -24.00 -36.76 -5.76
C MET A 159 -24.25 -36.23 -4.33
N ASP A 160 -23.21 -36.11 -3.49
CA ASP A 160 -23.35 -35.60 -2.11
C ASP A 160 -23.46 -34.07 -2.06
N PHE A 161 -23.01 -33.37 -3.12
CA PHE A 161 -23.05 -31.91 -3.20
C PHE A 161 -24.38 -31.34 -3.73
N MET A 162 -25.22 -32.16 -4.37
CA MET A 162 -26.53 -31.75 -4.90
C MET A 162 -27.70 -31.96 -3.93
N LYS A 163 -27.48 -32.60 -2.77
CA LYS A 163 -28.55 -32.89 -1.79
C LYS A 163 -28.72 -31.83 -0.70
N LYS A 164 -28.05 -30.67 -0.81
CA LYS A 164 -28.23 -29.55 0.13
C LYS A 164 -29.07 -28.43 -0.47
N SER A 165 -30.39 -28.67 -0.46
CA SER A 165 -31.46 -27.67 -0.51
C SER A 165 -32.49 -28.04 0.55
#